data_AF-A0A7C2SL94-F1
#
_entry.id   AF-A0A7C2SL94-F1
#
_cell.length_a   1.000
_cell.length_b   1.000
_cell.length_c   1.000
_cell.angle_alpha   90.00
_cell.angle_beta   90.00
_cell.angle_gamma   90.00
#
_symmetry.space_group_name_H-M   'P 1'
#
loop_
_entity.id
_entity.type
_entity.pdbx_description
1 polymer ?
#
loop_
_entity_poly.entity_id
_entity_poly.type
_entity_poly.pdbx_seq_one_letter_code
_entity_poly.pdbx_strand_id
1 'polypeptide(L)'
;LLRAAAKNYKYVTVVSSPEDYKTVINELKKNKGSISLETNFRLAVKAFSYVARYDAAISNFLGSLDGGQRTKFPFSLTLHLEKQMKLRYGENPHQEGAFYIQPGIEEPCISNSTQLQGKELSLNNIYDADAALETVKEFSEIACVIVKHNNPCGVALGENPLQAFLKAKECDPESAFGGIVAFNTEVDESTASELSAMFLEVVIAPAYTEKALYLLSTKTNLRVMRTPPFINNKKGGFDFKKVVGGALIQDRDIRADEDFNDFKVVTKRQPTDEELQALKFAWKVCKNVKSNAIVLARDGQTIGIGAGQMSRVDSVKIAAMKARIPTKGAVLASDAFFPFRDGIDEAAKSGITAIVQPGGSVRDKDTISAADEHEMAMIFTGIRHFRH
;
A
#
# COMPACT_ATOMS: atom_id res chain seq x y z
N LEU A 1 0.37 40.31 -9.74
CA LEU A 1 -0.38 40.26 -11.02
C LEU A 1 -1.49 39.18 -11.01
N LEU A 2 -1.16 37.89 -10.88
CA LEU A 2 -2.15 36.78 -10.92
C LEU A 2 -3.37 36.98 -10.00
N ARG A 3 -3.14 37.26 -8.70
CA ARG A 3 -4.22 37.49 -7.73
C ARG A 3 -5.15 38.64 -8.10
N ALA A 4 -4.59 39.73 -8.65
CA ALA A 4 -5.36 40.91 -9.03
C ALA A 4 -6.25 40.64 -10.25
N ALA A 5 -5.70 39.95 -11.27
CA ALA A 5 -6.46 39.52 -12.44
C ALA A 5 -7.56 38.51 -12.06
N ALA A 6 -7.23 37.51 -11.23
CA ALA A 6 -8.19 36.51 -10.76
C ALA A 6 -9.31 37.11 -9.90
N LYS A 7 -9.02 38.09 -9.04
CA LYS A 7 -10.05 38.83 -8.29
C LYS A 7 -11.03 39.57 -9.22
N ASN A 8 -10.53 40.05 -10.35
CA ASN A 8 -11.30 40.78 -11.36
C ASN A 8 -11.76 39.89 -12.53
N TYR A 9 -11.96 38.59 -12.31
CA TYR A 9 -12.31 37.62 -13.38
C TYR A 9 -13.53 38.00 -14.22
N LYS A 10 -14.46 38.81 -13.68
CA LYS A 10 -15.60 39.35 -14.44
C LYS A 10 -15.19 40.19 -15.65
N TYR A 11 -13.97 40.75 -15.62
CA TYR A 11 -13.45 41.70 -16.61
C TYR A 11 -12.09 41.29 -17.19
N VAL A 12 -11.34 40.43 -16.51
CA VAL A 12 -9.97 40.07 -16.89
C VAL A 12 -9.83 38.55 -16.98
N THR A 13 -9.38 38.06 -18.14
CA THR A 13 -8.96 36.67 -18.32
C THR A 13 -7.55 36.49 -17.76
N VAL A 14 -7.38 35.59 -16.80
CA VAL A 14 -6.08 35.22 -16.21
C VAL A 14 -5.69 33.83 -16.69
N VAL A 15 -4.43 33.60 -17.04
CA VAL A 15 -3.93 32.27 -17.42
C VAL A 15 -2.68 31.97 -16.60
N SER A 16 -2.70 30.88 -15.83
CA SER A 16 -1.61 30.48 -14.93
C SER A 16 -0.90 29.19 -15.34
N SER A 17 -1.36 28.49 -16.38
CA SER A 17 -0.73 27.29 -16.94
C SER A 17 -0.73 27.33 -18.47
N PRO A 18 0.37 26.92 -19.15
CA PRO A 18 0.41 26.77 -20.61
C PRO A 18 -0.64 25.80 -21.18
N GLU A 19 -1.11 24.84 -20.40
CA GLU A 19 -2.10 23.84 -20.83
C GLU A 19 -3.45 24.48 -21.21
N ASP A 20 -3.77 25.64 -20.64
CA ASP A 20 -5.03 26.33 -20.89
C ASP A 20 -5.01 27.15 -22.18
N TYR A 21 -3.84 27.33 -22.83
CA TYR A 21 -3.69 28.18 -24.02
C TYR A 21 -4.61 27.72 -25.15
N LYS A 22 -4.64 26.41 -25.43
CA LYS A 22 -5.48 25.87 -26.50
C LYS A 22 -6.97 26.15 -26.26
N THR A 23 -7.44 25.96 -25.02
CA THR A 23 -8.84 26.20 -24.65
C THR A 23 -9.19 27.68 -24.78
N VAL A 24 -8.35 28.57 -24.25
CA VAL A 24 -8.56 30.02 -24.33
C VAL A 24 -8.55 30.51 -25.78
N ILE A 25 -7.58 30.09 -26.61
CA ILE A 25 -7.50 30.46 -28.02
C ILE A 25 -8.74 30.00 -28.79
N ASN A 26 -9.19 28.77 -28.56
CA ASN A 26 -10.39 28.25 -29.23
C ASN A 26 -11.65 29.03 -28.85
N GLU A 27 -11.79 29.39 -27.58
CA GLU A 27 -12.94 30.16 -27.11
C GLU A 27 -12.91 31.60 -27.66
N LEU A 28 -11.75 32.26 -27.67
CA LEU A 28 -11.58 33.57 -28.32
C LEU A 28 -11.99 33.52 -29.79
N LYS A 29 -11.54 32.52 -30.55
CA LYS A 29 -11.90 32.35 -31.97
C LYS A 29 -13.41 32.15 -32.15
N LYS A 30 -14.02 31.31 -31.30
CA LYS A 30 -15.47 31.00 -31.37
C LYS A 30 -16.34 32.20 -31.00
N ASN A 31 -15.91 33.01 -30.03
CA ASN A 31 -16.71 34.07 -29.42
C ASN A 31 -16.24 35.48 -29.82
N LYS A 32 -15.68 35.65 -31.04
CA LYS A 32 -15.27 36.96 -31.60
C LYS A 32 -14.34 37.76 -30.67
N GLY A 33 -13.37 37.08 -30.05
CA GLY A 33 -12.37 37.68 -29.16
C GLY A 33 -12.81 37.81 -27.69
N SER A 34 -13.94 37.21 -27.30
CA SER A 34 -14.40 37.20 -25.90
C SER A 34 -14.22 35.84 -25.23
N ILE A 35 -14.08 35.85 -23.91
CA ILE A 35 -14.10 34.67 -23.04
C ILE A 35 -15.34 34.75 -22.17
N SER A 36 -16.04 33.63 -22.00
CA SER A 36 -17.21 33.55 -21.16
C SER A 36 -16.89 33.81 -19.68
N LEU A 37 -17.88 34.30 -18.94
CA LEU A 37 -17.75 34.50 -17.50
C LEU A 37 -17.43 33.18 -16.77
N GLU A 38 -18.00 32.07 -17.23
CA GLU A 38 -17.76 30.73 -16.70
C GLU A 38 -16.28 30.32 -16.87
N THR A 39 -15.72 30.45 -18.07
CA THR A 39 -14.30 30.17 -18.31
C THR A 39 -13.41 31.09 -17.47
N ASN A 40 -13.71 32.39 -17.40
CA ASN A 40 -12.95 33.31 -16.58
C ASN A 40 -12.99 32.94 -15.09
N PHE A 41 -14.14 32.53 -14.56
CA PHE A 41 -14.25 32.09 -13.17
C PHE A 41 -13.40 30.85 -12.92
N ARG A 42 -13.48 29.85 -13.79
CA ARG A 42 -12.67 28.62 -13.71
C ARG A 42 -11.16 28.93 -13.73
N LEU A 43 -10.73 29.81 -14.63
CA LEU A 43 -9.35 30.27 -14.72
C LEU A 43 -8.89 31.03 -13.47
N ALA A 44 -9.77 31.85 -12.89
CA ALA A 44 -9.48 32.55 -11.63
C ALA A 44 -9.34 31.59 -10.44
N VAL A 45 -10.19 30.57 -10.34
CA VAL A 45 -10.05 29.49 -9.33
C VAL A 45 -8.70 28.79 -9.50
N LYS A 46 -8.32 28.41 -10.72
CA LYS A 46 -7.02 27.80 -11.01
C LYS A 46 -5.85 28.72 -10.64
N ALA A 47 -5.95 30.01 -10.95
CA ALA A 47 -4.92 31.00 -10.62
C ALA A 47 -4.74 31.19 -9.11
N PHE A 48 -5.83 31.25 -8.32
CA PHE A 48 -5.72 31.32 -6.86
C PHE A 48 -5.16 30.02 -6.26
N SER A 49 -5.57 28.86 -6.78
CA SER A 49 -5.02 27.56 -6.38
C SER A 49 -3.51 27.49 -6.63
N TYR A 50 -3.05 27.95 -7.80
CA TYR A 50 -1.63 28.03 -8.16
C TYR A 50 -0.84 28.92 -7.19
N VAL A 51 -1.36 30.12 -6.89
CA VAL A 51 -0.72 31.04 -5.94
C VAL A 51 -0.67 30.43 -4.53
N ALA A 52 -1.74 29.78 -4.08
CA ALA A 52 -1.76 29.12 -2.77
C ALA A 52 -0.72 28.00 -2.69
N ARG A 53 -0.56 27.19 -3.75
CA ARG A 53 0.50 26.18 -3.84
C ARG A 53 1.90 26.78 -3.78
N TYR A 54 2.11 27.90 -4.48
CA TYR A 54 3.39 28.61 -4.49
C TYR A 54 3.75 29.14 -3.09
N ASP A 55 2.82 29.82 -2.42
CA ASP A 55 3.03 30.34 -1.07
C ASP A 55 3.21 29.21 -0.05
N ALA A 56 2.48 28.10 -0.20
CA ALA A 56 2.65 26.89 0.63
C ALA A 56 4.08 26.31 0.51
N ALA A 57 4.63 26.24 -0.70
CA ALA A 57 5.99 25.75 -0.92
C ALA A 57 7.03 26.63 -0.22
N ILE A 58 6.89 27.96 -0.32
CA ILE A 58 7.76 28.93 0.38
C ILE A 58 7.61 28.78 1.90
N SER A 59 6.38 28.76 2.40
CA SER A 59 6.09 28.66 3.84
C SER A 59 6.64 27.38 4.44
N ASN A 60 6.44 26.23 3.79
CA ASN A 60 6.96 24.94 4.25
C ASN A 60 8.49 24.92 4.26
N PHE A 61 9.13 25.51 3.24
CA PHE A 61 10.58 25.58 3.15
C PHE A 61 11.16 26.48 4.25
N LEU A 62 10.74 27.74 4.34
CA LEU A 62 11.24 28.68 5.35
C LEU A 62 10.90 28.21 6.77
N GLY A 63 9.71 27.67 6.99
CA GLY A 63 9.29 27.12 8.28
C GLY A 63 10.03 25.84 8.68
N SER A 64 10.78 25.22 7.76
CA SER A 64 11.69 24.10 8.06
C SER A 64 13.09 24.56 8.47
N LEU A 65 13.40 25.86 8.47
CA LEU A 65 14.71 26.36 8.87
C LEU A 65 14.69 26.76 10.36
N ASP A 66 15.44 26.05 11.19
CA ASP A 66 15.65 26.36 12.62
C ASP A 66 17.14 26.53 12.89
N GLY A 67 17.56 27.70 13.38
CA GLY A 67 18.98 28.03 13.59
C GLY A 67 19.86 27.92 12.33
N GLY A 68 19.27 28.02 11.12
CA GLY A 68 19.97 27.81 9.84
C GLY A 68 20.10 26.34 9.43
N GLN A 69 19.57 25.40 10.22
CA GLN A 69 19.51 23.98 9.89
C GLN A 69 18.11 23.58 9.46
N ARG A 70 18.02 22.62 8.54
CA ARG A 70 16.72 22.12 8.06
C ARG A 70 16.17 21.07 9.01
N THR A 71 15.01 21.35 9.60
CA THR A 71 14.20 20.39 10.35
C THR A 71 13.25 19.66 9.41
N LYS A 72 12.86 18.45 9.80
CA LYS A 72 11.98 17.61 8.97
C LYS A 72 10.52 18.07 9.00
N PHE A 73 10.07 18.54 10.15
CA PHE A 73 8.71 18.97 10.40
C PHE A 73 8.71 20.49 10.60
N PRO A 74 8.17 21.26 9.64
CA PRO A 74 8.16 22.72 9.74
C PRO A 74 7.18 23.20 10.81
N PHE A 75 7.38 24.43 11.29
CA PHE A 75 6.47 25.08 12.26
C PHE A 75 5.01 25.12 11.78
N SER A 76 4.79 25.31 10.48
CA SER A 76 3.49 25.20 9.81
C SER A 76 3.65 24.33 8.59
N LEU A 77 2.73 23.37 8.41
CA LEU A 77 2.69 22.52 7.23
C LEU A 77 1.42 22.79 6.42
N THR A 78 1.60 23.25 5.19
CA THR A 78 0.52 23.43 4.22
C THR A 78 0.61 22.37 3.15
N LEU A 79 -0.43 21.55 3.02
CA LEU A 79 -0.54 20.53 1.98
C LEU A 79 -1.37 21.05 0.81
N HIS A 80 -0.92 20.75 -0.40
CA HIS A 80 -1.64 21.05 -1.62
C HIS A 80 -2.01 19.75 -2.33
N LEU A 81 -3.30 19.51 -2.49
CA LEU A 81 -3.85 18.35 -3.17
C LEU A 81 -4.85 18.80 -4.23
N GLU A 82 -4.87 18.11 -5.36
CA GLU A 82 -5.77 18.37 -6.47
C GLU A 82 -6.83 17.28 -6.55
N LYS A 83 -8.11 17.66 -6.74
CA LYS A 83 -9.20 16.68 -6.84
C LYS A 83 -9.07 15.92 -8.16
N GLN A 84 -8.86 14.61 -8.07
CA GLN A 84 -8.80 13.72 -9.23
C GLN A 84 -10.21 13.30 -9.67
N MET A 85 -11.07 12.90 -8.72
CA MET A 85 -12.45 12.50 -9.03
C MET A 85 -13.39 12.64 -7.82
N LYS A 86 -14.69 12.80 -8.08
CA LYS A 86 -15.72 12.54 -7.07
C LYS A 86 -15.90 11.02 -7.00
N LEU A 87 -16.04 10.48 -5.78
CA LEU A 87 -16.33 9.07 -5.58
C LEU A 87 -17.83 8.87 -5.45
N ARG A 88 -18.30 7.66 -5.75
CA ARG A 88 -19.72 7.30 -5.68
C ARG A 88 -20.30 7.51 -4.26
N TYR A 89 -19.52 7.17 -3.25
CA TYR A 89 -19.75 7.40 -1.83
C TYR A 89 -18.40 7.30 -1.09
N GLY A 90 -18.39 7.55 0.21
CA GLY A 90 -17.24 7.39 1.11
C GLY A 90 -16.96 5.91 1.41
N GLU A 91 -16.61 5.60 2.66
CA GLU A 91 -16.44 4.21 3.09
C GLU A 91 -17.80 3.47 3.13
N ASN A 92 -18.86 4.21 3.47
CA ASN A 92 -20.24 3.73 3.54
C ASN A 92 -21.16 4.50 2.58
N PRO A 93 -22.26 3.90 2.09
CA PRO A 93 -23.13 4.52 1.09
C PRO A 93 -23.75 5.88 1.45
N HIS A 94 -23.92 6.18 2.74
CA HIS A 94 -24.50 7.44 3.22
C HIS A 94 -23.47 8.58 3.31
N GLN A 95 -22.19 8.29 3.09
CA GLN A 95 -21.10 9.27 3.15
C GLN A 95 -20.75 9.73 1.74
N GLU A 96 -20.45 11.01 1.55
CA GLU A 96 -19.85 11.50 0.31
C GLU A 96 -18.33 11.29 0.30
N GLY A 97 -17.74 11.10 -0.89
CA GLY A 97 -16.30 10.89 -1.05
C GLY A 97 -15.73 11.59 -2.27
N ALA A 98 -14.45 11.92 -2.22
CA ALA A 98 -13.67 12.40 -3.36
C ALA A 98 -12.22 11.96 -3.19
N PHE A 99 -11.56 11.66 -4.31
CA PHE A 99 -10.15 11.30 -4.33
C PHE A 99 -9.32 12.51 -4.75
N TYR A 100 -8.31 12.83 -3.95
CA TYR A 100 -7.38 13.92 -4.18
C TYR A 100 -5.96 13.37 -4.30
N ILE A 101 -5.15 13.98 -5.16
CA ILE A 101 -3.78 13.54 -5.45
C ILE A 101 -2.79 14.68 -5.22
N GLN A 102 -1.55 14.31 -4.89
CA GLN A 102 -0.46 15.26 -4.88
C GLN A 102 0.07 15.48 -6.30
N PRO A 103 0.16 16.73 -6.78
CA PRO A 103 0.68 16.99 -8.12
C PRO A 103 2.17 16.63 -8.25
N GLY A 104 2.54 16.04 -9.38
CA GLY A 104 3.94 15.70 -9.68
C GLY A 104 4.45 14.45 -8.98
N ILE A 105 3.56 13.53 -8.57
CA ILE A 105 3.97 12.23 -8.03
C ILE A 105 4.55 11.34 -9.14
N GLU A 106 5.83 11.00 -9.00
CA GLU A 106 6.55 10.13 -9.95
C GLU A 106 6.61 8.67 -9.46
N GLU A 107 6.51 8.45 -8.14
CA GLU A 107 6.47 7.10 -7.58
C GLU A 107 5.23 6.35 -8.11
N PRO A 108 5.38 5.13 -8.63
CA PRO A 108 4.23 4.30 -9.01
C PRO A 108 3.33 4.05 -7.81
N CYS A 109 2.08 4.51 -7.90
CA CYS A 109 1.10 4.43 -6.83
C CYS A 109 -0.33 4.43 -7.39
N ILE A 110 -1.33 4.26 -6.52
CA ILE A 110 -2.74 4.31 -6.95
C ILE A 110 -3.10 5.68 -7.55
N SER A 111 -2.46 6.76 -7.08
CA SER A 111 -2.76 8.14 -7.48
C SER A 111 -2.40 8.46 -8.93
N ASN A 112 -1.41 7.79 -9.51
CA ASN A 112 -1.02 7.94 -10.92
C ASN A 112 -1.31 6.68 -11.76
N SER A 113 -2.15 5.79 -11.25
CA SER A 113 -2.65 4.63 -11.98
C SER A 113 -3.84 4.99 -12.88
N THR A 114 -3.97 4.31 -14.02
CA THR A 114 -5.05 4.52 -15.00
C THR A 114 -6.04 3.37 -14.96
N GLN A 115 -7.34 3.68 -14.88
CA GLN A 115 -8.39 2.68 -15.05
C GLN A 115 -8.59 2.37 -16.54
N LEU A 116 -8.38 1.12 -16.94
CA LEU A 116 -8.51 0.64 -18.32
C LEU A 116 -9.94 0.18 -18.64
N GLN A 117 -10.67 -0.35 -17.66
CA GLN A 117 -12.06 -0.77 -17.78
C GLN A 117 -12.77 -0.83 -16.42
N GLY A 118 -14.04 -1.21 -16.43
CA GLY A 118 -14.82 -1.53 -15.24
C GLY A 118 -15.69 -0.39 -14.74
N LYS A 119 -16.38 -0.64 -13.62
CA LYS A 119 -17.20 0.36 -12.93
C LYS A 119 -16.33 1.46 -12.30
N GLU A 120 -16.93 2.59 -11.97
CA GLU A 120 -16.27 3.64 -11.16
C GLU A 120 -15.67 3.06 -9.87
N LEU A 121 -14.50 3.59 -9.48
CA LEU A 121 -13.82 3.22 -8.24
C LEU A 121 -14.58 3.77 -7.02
N SER A 122 -14.75 2.93 -5.99
CA SER A 122 -15.17 3.36 -4.66
C SER A 122 -13.99 3.80 -3.81
N LEU A 123 -14.25 4.44 -2.66
CA LEU A 123 -13.23 4.76 -1.67
C LEU A 123 -12.47 3.51 -1.24
N ASN A 124 -13.20 2.44 -0.91
CA ASN A 124 -12.61 1.18 -0.47
C ASN A 124 -11.80 0.51 -1.58
N ASN A 125 -12.21 0.64 -2.85
CA ASN A 125 -11.40 0.13 -3.97
C ASN A 125 -10.04 0.82 -4.04
N ILE A 126 -10.00 2.15 -3.86
CA ILE A 126 -8.74 2.90 -3.88
C ILE A 126 -7.88 2.53 -2.69
N TYR A 127 -8.47 2.43 -1.49
CA TYR A 127 -7.74 2.13 -0.27
C TYR A 127 -7.16 0.70 -0.26
N ASP A 128 -7.95 -0.29 -0.67
CA ASP A 128 -7.49 -1.68 -0.77
C ASP A 128 -6.48 -1.86 -1.92
N ALA A 129 -6.64 -1.14 -3.04
CA ALA A 129 -5.68 -1.18 -4.15
C ALA A 129 -4.35 -0.52 -3.79
N ASP A 130 -4.36 0.54 -2.99
CA ASP A 130 -3.16 1.15 -2.43
C ASP A 130 -2.41 0.15 -1.54
N ALA A 131 -3.11 -0.52 -0.61
CA ALA A 131 -2.51 -1.54 0.24
C ALA A 131 -1.94 -2.71 -0.57
N ALA A 132 -2.64 -3.18 -1.59
CA ALA A 132 -2.18 -4.27 -2.45
C ALA A 132 -0.92 -3.85 -3.23
N LEU A 133 -0.93 -2.64 -3.78
CA LEU A 133 0.17 -2.10 -4.58
C LEU A 133 1.42 -1.82 -3.72
N GLU A 134 1.26 -1.22 -2.55
CA GLU A 134 2.38 -0.96 -1.64
C GLU A 134 2.99 -2.26 -1.11
N THR A 135 2.18 -3.28 -0.86
CA THR A 135 2.67 -4.60 -0.44
C THR A 135 3.44 -5.29 -1.57
N VAL A 136 2.93 -5.28 -2.82
CA VAL A 136 3.60 -5.98 -3.93
C VAL A 136 4.92 -5.31 -4.32
N LYS A 137 5.08 -4.01 -4.02
CA LYS A 137 6.32 -3.23 -4.17
C LYS A 137 7.44 -3.59 -3.17
N GLU A 138 7.18 -4.48 -2.20
CA GLU A 138 8.24 -5.01 -1.32
C GLU A 138 9.08 -6.12 -1.98
N PHE A 139 8.63 -6.61 -3.15
CA PHE A 139 9.25 -7.75 -3.83
C PHE A 139 9.85 -7.35 -5.17
N SER A 140 11.07 -7.84 -5.40
CA SER A 140 11.77 -7.73 -6.69
C SER A 140 11.46 -8.89 -7.63
N GLU A 141 11.15 -10.04 -7.04
CA GLU A 141 10.71 -11.28 -7.64
C GLU A 141 9.27 -11.13 -8.13
N ILE A 142 8.84 -11.95 -9.10
CA ILE A 142 7.45 -11.91 -9.57
C ILE A 142 6.52 -12.27 -8.41
N ALA A 143 5.66 -11.32 -8.04
CA ALA A 143 4.83 -11.39 -6.85
C ALA A 143 3.37 -11.06 -7.16
N CYS A 144 2.49 -11.70 -6.40
CA CYS A 144 1.06 -11.43 -6.37
C CYS A 144 0.62 -11.17 -4.92
N VAL A 145 -0.18 -10.13 -4.72
CA VAL A 145 -0.81 -9.80 -3.44
C VAL A 145 -2.32 -9.75 -3.64
N ILE A 146 -3.07 -10.37 -2.75
CA ILE A 146 -4.52 -10.29 -2.66
C ILE A 146 -4.88 -9.61 -1.35
N VAL A 147 -5.64 -8.51 -1.44
CA VAL A 147 -6.10 -7.70 -0.30
C VAL A 147 -7.62 -7.75 -0.21
N LYS A 148 -8.12 -7.73 1.03
CA LYS A 148 -9.52 -7.46 1.35
C LYS A 148 -9.60 -6.65 2.63
N HIS A 149 -10.33 -5.53 2.60
CA HIS A 149 -10.49 -4.65 3.76
C HIS A 149 -9.14 -4.21 4.35
N ASN A 150 -8.27 -3.69 3.48
CA ASN A 150 -6.98 -3.09 3.79
C ASN A 150 -5.96 -4.04 4.46
N ASN A 151 -6.19 -5.36 4.36
CA ASN A 151 -5.31 -6.40 4.86
C ASN A 151 -5.01 -7.43 3.76
N PRO A 152 -3.74 -7.86 3.61
CA PRO A 152 -3.42 -9.01 2.78
C PRO A 152 -4.14 -10.26 3.28
N CYS A 153 -4.84 -10.96 2.40
CA CYS A 153 -5.37 -12.30 2.66
C CYS A 153 -4.53 -13.40 2.01
N GLY A 154 -3.68 -13.05 1.04
CA GLY A 154 -2.71 -13.95 0.44
C GLY A 154 -1.61 -13.20 -0.30
N VAL A 155 -0.37 -13.62 -0.12
CA VAL A 155 0.80 -13.09 -0.83
C VAL A 155 1.66 -14.25 -1.27
N ALA A 156 2.15 -14.22 -2.51
CA ALA A 156 3.09 -15.23 -2.97
C ALA A 156 4.03 -14.74 -4.07
N LEU A 157 5.19 -15.38 -4.13
CA LEU A 157 6.15 -15.32 -5.22
C LEU A 157 5.92 -16.48 -6.20
N GLY A 158 6.32 -16.28 -7.46
CA GLY A 158 6.28 -17.33 -8.49
C GLY A 158 7.27 -17.07 -9.62
N GLU A 159 7.46 -18.06 -10.47
CA GLU A 159 8.25 -17.96 -11.71
C GLU A 159 7.52 -17.15 -12.79
N ASN A 160 6.19 -17.05 -12.66
CA ASN A 160 5.30 -16.32 -13.55
C ASN A 160 4.09 -15.79 -12.76
N PRO A 161 3.38 -14.77 -13.27
CA PRO A 161 2.23 -14.17 -12.59
C PRO A 161 1.13 -15.18 -12.24
N LEU A 162 0.90 -16.18 -13.09
CA LEU A 162 -0.11 -17.21 -12.86
C LEU A 162 0.23 -18.04 -11.60
N GLN A 163 1.47 -18.53 -11.49
CA GLN A 163 1.90 -19.31 -10.32
C GLN A 163 1.82 -18.48 -9.04
N ALA A 164 2.27 -17.22 -9.08
CA ALA A 164 2.17 -16.30 -7.94
C ALA A 164 0.71 -16.10 -7.52
N PHE A 165 -0.20 -15.91 -8.48
CA PHE A 165 -1.63 -15.76 -8.19
C PHE A 165 -2.25 -17.00 -7.55
N LEU A 166 -1.99 -18.18 -8.12
CA LEU A 166 -2.54 -19.44 -7.59
C LEU A 166 -2.05 -19.71 -6.17
N LYS A 167 -0.75 -19.51 -5.91
CA LYS A 167 -0.17 -19.63 -4.57
C LYS A 167 -0.77 -18.62 -3.59
N ALA A 168 -0.90 -17.35 -3.98
CA ALA A 168 -1.49 -16.32 -3.12
C ALA A 168 -2.96 -16.64 -2.79
N LYS A 169 -3.74 -17.08 -3.77
CA LYS A 169 -5.14 -17.48 -3.61
C LYS A 169 -5.31 -18.68 -2.66
N GLU A 170 -4.40 -19.65 -2.71
CA GLU A 170 -4.45 -20.85 -1.88
C GLU A 170 -4.35 -20.55 -0.38
N CYS A 171 -3.71 -19.44 0.01
CA CYS A 171 -3.62 -19.00 1.41
C CYS A 171 -5.00 -18.85 2.06
N ASP A 172 -5.92 -18.15 1.38
CA ASP A 172 -7.29 -17.95 1.84
C ASP A 172 -8.25 -17.71 0.65
N PRO A 173 -8.74 -18.79 0.01
CA PRO A 173 -9.62 -18.70 -1.16
C PRO A 173 -10.95 -17.99 -0.86
N GLU A 174 -11.45 -18.10 0.36
CA GLU A 174 -12.72 -17.50 0.78
C GLU A 174 -12.59 -15.97 0.89
N SER A 175 -11.52 -15.49 1.50
CA SER A 175 -11.25 -14.05 1.56
C SER A 175 -10.78 -13.49 0.23
N ALA A 176 -10.15 -14.28 -0.64
CA ALA A 176 -9.77 -13.83 -1.99
C ALA A 176 -10.99 -13.49 -2.86
N PHE A 177 -12.15 -14.10 -2.60
CA PHE A 177 -13.40 -13.78 -3.31
C PHE A 177 -13.83 -12.33 -3.03
N GLY A 178 -13.98 -11.54 -4.10
CA GLY A 178 -14.25 -10.11 -4.04
C GLY A 178 -13.07 -9.27 -3.58
N GLY A 179 -11.86 -9.84 -3.56
CA GLY A 179 -10.64 -9.14 -3.20
C GLY A 179 -10.12 -8.23 -4.31
N ILE A 180 -9.02 -7.55 -3.99
CA ILE A 180 -8.21 -6.76 -4.92
C ILE A 180 -6.87 -7.45 -5.11
N VAL A 181 -6.48 -7.63 -6.38
CA VAL A 181 -5.25 -8.34 -6.74
C VAL A 181 -4.25 -7.36 -7.33
N ALA A 182 -3.02 -7.37 -6.82
CA ALA A 182 -1.91 -6.59 -7.35
C ALA A 182 -0.76 -7.50 -7.82
N PHE A 183 -0.19 -7.17 -8.98
CA PHE A 183 1.03 -7.77 -9.51
C PHE A 183 2.12 -6.72 -9.68
N ASN A 184 3.38 -7.13 -9.50
CA ASN A 184 4.54 -6.30 -9.85
C ASN A 184 5.10 -6.54 -11.26
N THR A 185 4.43 -7.37 -12.05
CA THR A 185 4.81 -7.73 -13.42
C THR A 185 3.61 -7.69 -14.37
N GLU A 186 3.86 -7.87 -15.66
CA GLU A 186 2.82 -7.94 -16.69
C GLU A 186 1.87 -9.14 -16.46
N VAL A 187 0.57 -8.92 -16.62
CA VAL A 187 -0.44 -9.99 -16.58
C VAL A 187 -0.69 -10.52 -18.00
N ASP A 188 -0.49 -11.82 -18.17
CA ASP A 188 -0.64 -12.54 -19.44
C ASP A 188 -2.02 -13.22 -19.58
N GLU A 189 -2.24 -13.85 -20.73
CA GLU A 189 -3.50 -14.57 -21.05
C GLU A 189 -3.81 -15.66 -20.03
N SER A 190 -2.79 -16.42 -19.61
CA SER A 190 -2.94 -17.54 -18.70
C SER A 190 -3.39 -17.08 -17.30
N THR A 191 -2.76 -16.02 -16.78
CA THR A 191 -3.15 -15.40 -15.51
C THR A 191 -4.54 -14.76 -15.60
N ALA A 192 -4.83 -14.05 -16.70
CA ALA A 192 -6.11 -13.40 -16.90
C ALA A 192 -7.29 -14.38 -16.95
N SER A 193 -7.07 -15.60 -17.48
CA SER A 193 -8.06 -16.68 -17.46
C SER A 193 -8.44 -17.05 -16.02
N GLU A 194 -7.46 -17.29 -15.15
CA GLU A 194 -7.70 -17.63 -13.75
C GLU A 194 -8.32 -16.47 -12.95
N LEU A 195 -7.88 -15.23 -13.19
CA LEU A 195 -8.49 -14.04 -12.59
C LEU A 195 -9.96 -13.91 -12.98
N SER A 196 -10.28 -14.18 -14.25
CA SER A 196 -11.66 -14.13 -14.78
C SER A 196 -12.54 -15.29 -14.28
N ALA A 197 -11.95 -16.38 -13.79
CA ALA A 197 -12.72 -17.47 -13.18
C ALA A 197 -13.25 -17.11 -11.77
N MET A 198 -12.69 -16.07 -11.14
CA MET A 198 -13.05 -15.61 -9.79
C MET A 198 -13.77 -14.27 -9.82
N PHE A 199 -14.63 -14.01 -8.84
CA PHE A 199 -15.14 -12.65 -8.61
C PHE A 199 -14.06 -11.82 -7.92
N LEU A 200 -13.65 -10.73 -8.58
CA LEU A 200 -12.67 -9.76 -8.10
C LEU A 200 -13.24 -8.35 -8.27
N GLU A 201 -12.89 -7.44 -7.37
CA GLU A 201 -13.30 -6.04 -7.46
C GLU A 201 -12.33 -5.24 -8.34
N VAL A 202 -11.02 -5.44 -8.14
CA VAL A 202 -9.95 -4.72 -8.83
C VAL A 202 -8.78 -5.68 -9.12
N VAL A 203 -8.19 -5.56 -10.31
CA VAL A 203 -6.84 -6.08 -10.61
C VAL A 203 -5.95 -4.90 -11.01
N ILE A 204 -4.77 -4.79 -10.41
CA ILE A 204 -3.78 -3.74 -10.70
C ILE A 204 -2.42 -4.35 -11.06
N ALA A 205 -1.83 -3.90 -12.17
CA ALA A 205 -0.53 -4.37 -12.65
C ALA A 205 0.17 -3.28 -13.49
N PRO A 206 1.50 -3.32 -13.67
CA PRO A 206 2.21 -2.38 -14.53
C PRO A 206 1.88 -2.53 -16.02
N ALA A 207 1.50 -3.72 -16.45
CA ALA A 207 1.19 -4.02 -17.85
C ALA A 207 0.25 -5.22 -17.98
N TYR A 208 -0.36 -5.32 -19.16
CA TYR A 208 -1.24 -6.42 -19.55
C TYR A 208 -1.02 -6.71 -21.03
N THR A 209 -0.99 -8.00 -21.38
CA THR A 209 -1.07 -8.39 -22.80
C THR A 209 -2.45 -8.07 -23.39
N GLU A 210 -2.53 -7.88 -24.71
CA GLU A 210 -3.83 -7.60 -25.37
C GLU A 210 -4.87 -8.70 -25.11
N LYS A 211 -4.42 -9.96 -25.13
CA LYS A 211 -5.28 -11.11 -24.84
C LYS A 211 -5.76 -11.14 -23.38
N ALA A 212 -4.89 -10.75 -22.43
CA ALA A 212 -5.29 -10.61 -21.04
C ALA A 212 -6.40 -9.56 -20.89
N LEU A 213 -6.24 -8.39 -21.52
CA LEU A 213 -7.27 -7.34 -21.51
C LEU A 213 -8.59 -7.82 -22.13
N TYR A 214 -8.53 -8.54 -23.25
CA TYR A 214 -9.71 -9.13 -23.88
C TYR A 214 -10.45 -10.08 -22.92
N LEU A 215 -9.76 -11.00 -22.26
CA LEU A 215 -10.36 -11.92 -21.29
C LEU A 215 -10.97 -11.18 -20.10
N LEU A 216 -10.23 -10.25 -19.50
CA LEU A 216 -10.71 -9.47 -18.35
C LEU A 216 -11.92 -8.60 -18.71
N SER A 217 -12.07 -8.17 -19.97
CA SER A 217 -13.22 -7.40 -20.45
C SER A 217 -14.55 -8.15 -20.45
N THR A 218 -14.51 -9.48 -20.41
CA THR A 218 -15.70 -10.31 -20.21
C THR A 218 -16.34 -10.07 -18.84
N LYS A 219 -15.59 -9.55 -17.87
CA LYS A 219 -16.06 -9.14 -16.54
C LYS A 219 -16.28 -7.63 -16.50
N THR A 220 -17.42 -7.18 -17.02
CA THR A 220 -17.76 -5.75 -17.18
C THR A 220 -17.67 -4.90 -15.90
N ASN A 221 -17.81 -5.51 -14.72
CA ASN A 221 -17.71 -4.82 -13.42
C ASN A 221 -16.29 -4.74 -12.87
N LEU A 222 -15.38 -5.59 -13.32
CA LEU A 222 -14.01 -5.67 -12.83
C LEU A 222 -13.23 -4.43 -13.22
N ARG A 223 -12.65 -3.71 -12.26
CA ARG A 223 -11.75 -2.61 -12.56
C ARG A 223 -10.37 -3.18 -12.85
N VAL A 224 -9.90 -2.96 -14.07
CA VAL A 224 -8.53 -3.27 -14.44
C VAL A 224 -7.76 -1.96 -14.42
N MET A 225 -6.72 -1.90 -13.59
CA MET A 225 -5.93 -0.70 -13.32
C MET A 225 -4.51 -0.93 -13.82
N ARG A 226 -3.95 0.07 -14.51
CA ARG A 226 -2.54 0.07 -14.92
C ARG A 226 -1.76 1.06 -14.08
N THR A 227 -0.80 0.58 -13.31
CA THR A 227 0.18 1.42 -12.60
C THR A 227 1.35 1.79 -13.53
N PRO A 228 2.07 2.89 -13.31
CA PRO A 228 3.37 3.11 -13.94
C PRO A 228 4.36 1.98 -13.63
N PRO A 229 5.39 1.75 -14.48
CA PRO A 229 6.44 0.77 -14.24
C PRO A 229 7.25 1.05 -12.97
N PHE A 230 7.70 -0.01 -12.29
CA PHE A 230 8.44 0.05 -11.01
C PHE A 230 9.95 0.34 -11.18
N ILE A 231 10.30 1.34 -12.00
CA ILE A 231 11.70 1.61 -12.39
C ILE A 231 12.42 2.58 -11.43
N ASN A 232 11.69 3.38 -10.64
CA ASN A 232 12.25 4.37 -9.71
C ASN A 232 11.54 4.35 -8.35
N ASN A 233 11.64 3.24 -7.62
CA ASN A 233 11.05 3.09 -6.28
C ASN A 233 11.87 3.82 -5.20
N LYS A 234 12.15 5.12 -5.35
CA LYS A 234 12.68 5.93 -4.25
C LYS A 234 11.61 6.05 -3.17
N LYS A 235 11.59 5.10 -2.25
CA LYS A 235 10.65 5.05 -1.12
C LYS A 235 11.01 6.18 -0.15
N GLY A 236 10.07 7.09 0.09
CA GLY A 236 10.24 8.22 1.00
C GLY A 236 8.95 9.01 1.15
N GLY A 237 9.02 10.10 1.92
CA GLY A 237 7.87 10.96 2.18
C GLY A 237 7.15 10.62 3.49
N PHE A 238 6.05 11.33 3.70
CA PHE A 238 5.30 11.28 4.95
C PHE A 238 4.07 10.39 4.86
N ASP A 239 3.79 9.69 5.95
CA ASP A 239 2.50 9.06 6.25
C ASP A 239 1.67 10.01 7.12
N PHE A 240 0.37 10.10 6.81
CA PHE A 240 -0.56 11.05 7.41
C PHE A 240 -1.71 10.31 8.05
N LYS A 241 -1.94 10.56 9.35
CA LYS A 241 -3.10 10.03 10.08
C LYS A 241 -4.01 11.17 10.53
N LYS A 242 -5.24 11.16 10.04
CA LYS A 242 -6.24 12.14 10.47
C LYS A 242 -6.68 11.83 11.90
N VAL A 243 -6.74 12.87 12.74
CA VAL A 243 -7.41 12.83 14.05
C VAL A 243 -8.44 13.95 14.13
N VAL A 244 -9.41 13.87 15.04
CA VAL A 244 -10.38 14.95 15.23
C VAL A 244 -9.63 16.25 15.58
N GLY A 245 -9.86 17.30 14.80
CA GLY A 245 -9.19 18.60 14.98
C GLY A 245 -7.74 18.72 14.48
N GLY A 246 -7.07 17.63 14.08
CA GLY A 246 -5.65 17.69 13.67
C GLY A 246 -5.18 16.57 12.73
N ALA A 247 -3.86 16.42 12.59
CA ALA A 247 -3.22 15.34 11.84
C ALA A 247 -1.89 14.94 12.50
N LEU A 248 -1.57 13.65 12.49
CA LEU A 248 -0.27 13.11 12.88
C LEU A 248 0.53 12.82 11.61
N ILE A 249 1.82 13.17 11.63
CA ILE A 249 2.70 13.08 10.47
C ILE A 249 3.95 12.35 10.90
N GLN A 250 4.30 11.31 10.15
CA GLN A 250 5.47 10.50 10.40
C GLN A 250 6.12 10.12 9.08
N ASP A 251 7.31 9.53 9.15
CA ASP A 251 7.89 8.90 7.97
C ASP A 251 7.08 7.69 7.52
N ARG A 252 7.05 7.44 6.21
CA ARG A 252 6.65 6.13 5.70
C ARG A 252 7.62 5.06 6.24
N ASP A 253 7.05 3.91 6.61
CA ASP A 253 7.83 2.74 6.99
C ASP A 253 8.34 2.05 5.71
N ILE A 254 9.62 2.28 5.37
CA ILE A 254 10.22 1.86 4.10
C ILE A 254 11.24 0.73 4.25
N ARG A 255 11.57 0.33 5.48
CA ARG A 255 12.55 -0.73 5.77
C ARG A 255 11.90 -2.11 5.70
N ALA A 256 12.67 -3.12 5.32
CA ALA A 256 12.36 -4.53 5.57
C ALA A 256 13.60 -5.40 5.34
N ASP A 257 14.23 -5.27 4.17
CA ASP A 257 15.43 -6.05 3.82
C ASP A 257 16.62 -5.66 4.71
N GLU A 258 16.78 -4.37 4.99
CA GLU A 258 17.87 -3.84 5.80
C GLU A 258 17.82 -4.32 7.26
N ASP A 259 16.67 -4.81 7.71
CA ASP A 259 16.49 -5.33 9.07
C ASP A 259 17.16 -6.69 9.26
N PHE A 260 17.51 -7.36 8.16
CA PHE A 260 18.29 -8.59 8.14
C PHE A 260 19.79 -8.35 7.87
N ASN A 261 20.29 -7.10 7.94
CA ASN A 261 21.73 -6.84 7.88
C ASN A 261 22.43 -7.14 9.21
N ASP A 262 21.76 -6.84 10.34
CA ASP A 262 22.33 -6.92 11.70
C ASP A 262 21.50 -7.80 12.64
N PHE A 263 20.73 -8.75 12.10
CA PHE A 263 19.86 -9.61 12.90
C PHE A 263 20.66 -10.55 13.81
N LYS A 264 20.03 -11.01 14.89
CA LYS A 264 20.64 -11.96 15.84
C LYS A 264 19.81 -13.23 15.93
N VAL A 265 20.44 -14.38 15.75
CA VAL A 265 19.85 -15.66 16.14
C VAL A 265 20.01 -15.80 17.65
N VAL A 266 18.90 -15.87 18.37
CA VAL A 266 18.87 -15.83 19.85
C VAL A 266 18.63 -17.19 20.51
N THR A 267 18.21 -18.18 19.73
CA THR A 267 18.02 -19.59 20.14
C THR A 267 19.26 -20.43 19.87
N LYS A 268 19.29 -21.64 20.43
CA LYS A 268 20.34 -22.65 20.19
C LYS A 268 20.33 -23.15 18.75
N ARG A 269 19.13 -23.42 18.20
CA ARG A 269 18.97 -23.87 16.81
C ARG A 269 19.14 -22.67 15.86
N GLN A 270 19.97 -22.87 14.84
CA GLN A 270 20.11 -21.93 13.73
C GLN A 270 19.03 -22.19 12.67
N PRO A 271 18.48 -21.16 12.02
CA PRO A 271 17.57 -21.36 10.89
C PRO A 271 18.32 -21.99 9.71
N THR A 272 17.64 -22.81 8.92
CA THR A 272 18.19 -23.23 7.61
C THR A 272 18.14 -22.07 6.62
N ASP A 273 18.82 -22.21 5.48
CA ASP A 273 18.78 -21.19 4.43
C ASP A 273 17.34 -20.99 3.90
N GLU A 274 16.58 -22.07 3.74
CA GLU A 274 15.17 -22.03 3.32
C GLU A 274 14.29 -21.33 4.35
N GLU A 275 14.50 -21.61 5.65
CA GLU A 275 13.78 -20.92 6.73
C GLU A 275 14.12 -19.44 6.75
N LEU A 276 15.40 -19.07 6.55
CA LEU A 276 15.82 -17.68 6.53
C LEU A 276 15.19 -16.91 5.37
N GLN A 277 15.13 -17.49 4.16
CA GLN A 277 14.43 -16.85 3.03
C GLN A 277 12.93 -16.72 3.28
N ALA A 278 12.30 -17.76 3.85
CA ALA A 278 10.89 -17.71 4.21
C ALA A 278 10.60 -16.66 5.30
N LEU A 279 11.51 -16.47 6.26
CA LEU A 279 11.39 -15.45 7.31
C LEU A 279 11.52 -14.03 6.75
N LYS A 280 12.44 -13.79 5.80
CA LYS A 280 12.57 -12.52 5.09
C LYS A 280 11.30 -12.18 4.32
N PHE A 281 10.76 -13.15 3.59
CA PHE A 281 9.48 -13.01 2.91
C PHE A 281 8.35 -12.70 3.90
N ALA A 282 8.21 -13.49 4.97
CA ALA A 282 7.18 -13.30 5.98
C ALA A 282 7.29 -11.94 6.67
N TRP A 283 8.50 -11.44 6.91
CA TRP A 283 8.76 -10.11 7.50
C TRP A 283 8.21 -8.97 6.63
N LYS A 284 8.51 -9.01 5.32
CA LYS A 284 7.98 -8.04 4.33
C LYS A 284 6.45 -8.02 4.30
N VAL A 285 5.82 -9.21 4.33
CA VAL A 285 4.37 -9.31 4.39
C VAL A 285 3.84 -8.77 5.72
N CYS A 286 4.45 -9.17 6.85
CA CYS A 286 3.98 -8.83 8.20
C CYS A 286 3.94 -7.31 8.44
N LYS A 287 4.93 -6.57 7.93
CA LYS A 287 4.97 -5.10 7.92
C LYS A 287 3.72 -4.45 7.29
N ASN A 288 3.09 -5.12 6.34
CA ASN A 288 1.93 -4.62 5.59
C ASN A 288 0.58 -5.11 6.15
N VAL A 289 0.60 -5.91 7.22
CA VAL A 289 -0.60 -6.41 7.92
C VAL A 289 -0.91 -5.52 9.13
N LYS A 290 -2.18 -5.25 9.41
CA LYS A 290 -2.56 -4.45 10.58
C LYS A 290 -2.20 -5.15 11.90
N SER A 291 -1.72 -4.38 12.87
CA SER A 291 -1.20 -4.86 14.14
C SER A 291 -2.29 -5.24 15.17
N ASN A 292 -2.07 -6.22 16.05
CA ASN A 292 -0.89 -7.10 16.10
C ASN A 292 -0.93 -8.12 14.94
N ALA A 293 0.16 -8.22 14.18
CA ALA A 293 0.22 -9.06 13.00
C ALA A 293 1.07 -10.32 13.23
N ILE A 294 0.56 -11.46 12.73
CA ILE A 294 1.29 -12.72 12.61
C ILE A 294 1.13 -13.23 11.18
N VAL A 295 2.25 -13.56 10.54
CA VAL A 295 2.27 -14.15 9.21
C VAL A 295 2.97 -15.49 9.28
N LEU A 296 2.27 -16.55 8.87
CA LEU A 296 2.86 -17.86 8.61
C LEU A 296 3.22 -17.95 7.14
N ALA A 297 4.41 -18.45 6.82
CA ALA A 297 4.85 -18.58 5.44
C ALA A 297 5.74 -19.81 5.22
N ARG A 298 5.84 -20.22 3.96
CA ARG A 298 6.81 -21.21 3.46
C ARG A 298 7.11 -20.89 2.00
N ASP A 299 8.37 -21.01 1.59
CA ASP A 299 8.77 -20.94 0.17
C ASP A 299 8.15 -19.78 -0.62
N GLY A 300 8.26 -18.56 -0.07
CA GLY A 300 7.73 -17.35 -0.70
C GLY A 300 6.21 -17.30 -0.81
N GLN A 301 5.46 -18.08 -0.04
CA GLN A 301 3.99 -18.10 -0.01
C GLN A 301 3.49 -17.94 1.43
N THR A 302 2.49 -17.09 1.63
CA THR A 302 1.77 -17.02 2.91
C THR A 302 0.89 -18.24 3.09
N ILE A 303 0.94 -18.86 4.26
CA ILE A 303 0.11 -20.01 4.64
C ILE A 303 -1.10 -19.56 5.46
N GLY A 304 -0.93 -18.53 6.30
CA GLY A 304 -1.98 -18.01 7.16
C GLY A 304 -1.60 -16.66 7.74
N ILE A 305 -2.59 -15.78 7.90
CA ILE A 305 -2.38 -14.40 8.34
C ILE A 305 -3.36 -14.08 9.47
N GLY A 306 -2.81 -13.72 10.63
CA GLY A 306 -3.54 -13.22 11.79
C GLY A 306 -3.39 -11.70 11.88
N ALA A 307 -4.39 -10.97 11.41
CA ALA A 307 -4.36 -9.51 11.29
C ALA A 307 -5.18 -8.81 12.38
N GLY A 308 -4.69 -7.68 12.87
CA GLY A 308 -5.47 -6.65 13.55
C GLY A 308 -5.96 -7.01 14.96
N GLN A 309 -5.30 -7.93 15.66
CA GLN A 309 -5.77 -8.33 17.00
C GLN A 309 -5.16 -7.50 18.12
N MET A 310 -5.96 -7.26 19.16
CA MET A 310 -5.50 -6.64 20.41
C MET A 310 -4.50 -7.52 21.17
N SER A 311 -4.62 -8.85 21.02
CA SER A 311 -3.77 -9.86 21.64
C SER A 311 -2.93 -10.58 20.59
N ARG A 312 -1.61 -10.65 20.80
CA ARG A 312 -0.68 -11.28 19.85
C ARG A 312 -0.85 -12.79 19.74
N VAL A 313 -1.15 -13.46 20.85
CA VAL A 313 -1.41 -14.92 20.83
C VAL A 313 -2.68 -15.24 20.03
N ASP A 314 -3.67 -14.34 20.02
CA ASP A 314 -4.86 -14.52 19.19
C ASP A 314 -4.54 -14.36 17.70
N SER A 315 -3.63 -13.45 17.33
CA SER A 315 -3.10 -13.41 15.97
C SER A 315 -2.41 -14.72 15.56
N VAL A 316 -1.65 -15.36 16.47
CA VAL A 316 -1.04 -16.68 16.18
C VAL A 316 -2.12 -17.74 15.94
N LYS A 317 -3.11 -17.82 16.83
CA LYS A 317 -4.24 -18.77 16.70
C LYS A 317 -5.02 -18.55 15.42
N ILE A 318 -5.32 -17.30 15.06
CA ILE A 318 -6.05 -16.97 13.83
C ILE A 318 -5.22 -17.35 12.61
N ALA A 319 -3.93 -17.03 12.59
CA ALA A 319 -3.06 -17.37 11.46
C ALA A 319 -3.03 -18.89 11.22
N ALA A 320 -2.90 -19.68 12.29
CA ALA A 320 -2.96 -21.15 12.22
C ALA A 320 -4.34 -21.67 11.84
N MET A 321 -5.41 -21.13 12.41
CA MET A 321 -6.80 -21.52 12.13
C MET A 321 -7.18 -21.28 10.65
N LYS A 322 -6.73 -20.16 10.08
CA LYS A 322 -7.04 -19.78 8.70
C LYS A 322 -6.22 -20.57 7.67
N ALA A 323 -5.15 -21.25 8.08
CA ALA A 323 -4.28 -21.95 7.16
C ALA A 323 -5.04 -23.05 6.40
N ARG A 324 -5.01 -22.97 5.07
CA ARG A 324 -5.52 -24.03 4.17
C ARG A 324 -4.42 -24.98 3.70
N ILE A 325 -3.17 -24.60 3.92
CA ILE A 325 -1.96 -25.36 3.60
C ILE A 325 -1.37 -25.89 4.92
N PRO A 326 -0.77 -27.10 4.96
CA PRO A 326 -0.16 -27.63 6.18
C PRO A 326 0.87 -26.66 6.79
N THR A 327 0.65 -26.27 8.05
CA THR A 327 1.51 -25.34 8.81
C THR A 327 2.81 -25.98 9.29
N LYS A 328 2.88 -27.31 9.39
CA LYS A 328 4.07 -28.04 9.85
C LYS A 328 5.29 -27.76 8.96
N GLY A 329 6.36 -27.21 9.52
CA GLY A 329 7.56 -26.78 8.78
C GLY A 329 7.42 -25.40 8.16
N ALA A 330 6.43 -24.60 8.55
CA ALA A 330 6.35 -23.19 8.17
C ALA A 330 7.14 -22.32 9.15
N VAL A 331 7.38 -21.09 8.74
CA VAL A 331 7.99 -20.05 9.58
C VAL A 331 6.94 -19.01 9.99
N LEU A 332 7.25 -18.22 11.01
CA LEU A 332 6.39 -17.17 11.53
C LEU A 332 7.13 -15.83 11.59
N ALA A 333 6.51 -14.76 11.09
CA ALA A 333 6.91 -13.38 11.36
C ALA A 333 5.92 -12.70 12.29
N SER A 334 6.45 -11.90 13.22
CA SER A 334 5.67 -11.07 14.12
C SER A 334 6.11 -9.61 14.06
N ASP A 335 5.19 -8.69 13.77
CA ASP A 335 5.47 -7.27 13.57
C ASP A 335 6.11 -6.56 14.78
N ALA A 336 5.98 -7.18 15.96
CA ALA A 336 6.44 -6.72 17.25
C ALA A 336 6.83 -7.90 18.14
N PHE A 337 7.45 -7.61 19.28
CA PHE A 337 7.93 -8.66 20.18
C PHE A 337 6.79 -9.48 20.79
N PHE A 338 7.06 -10.74 21.12
CA PHE A 338 6.17 -11.56 21.93
C PHE A 338 6.23 -11.14 23.41
N PRO A 339 5.11 -10.73 24.02
CA PRO A 339 5.11 -10.28 25.41
C PRO A 339 5.24 -11.45 26.40
N PHE A 340 4.82 -12.65 26.01
CA PHE A 340 4.83 -13.87 26.82
C PHE A 340 5.15 -15.09 25.95
N ARG A 341 5.52 -16.21 26.59
CA ARG A 341 5.84 -17.48 25.92
C ARG A 341 4.65 -18.14 25.22
N ASP A 342 3.43 -17.79 25.59
CA ASP A 342 2.19 -18.40 25.09
C ASP A 342 2.06 -18.32 23.55
N GLY A 343 2.49 -17.21 22.94
CA GLY A 343 2.55 -17.07 21.48
C GLY A 343 3.54 -18.03 20.83
N ILE A 344 4.66 -18.32 21.50
CA ILE A 344 5.68 -19.27 21.04
C ILE A 344 5.14 -20.70 21.16
N ASP A 345 4.56 -21.03 22.32
CA ASP A 345 3.97 -22.34 22.57
C ASP A 345 2.82 -22.64 21.57
N GLU A 346 2.02 -21.63 21.21
CA GLU A 346 0.95 -21.78 20.21
C GLU A 346 1.49 -21.93 18.78
N ALA A 347 2.57 -21.23 18.44
CA ALA A 347 3.25 -21.42 17.17
C ALA A 347 3.83 -22.85 17.06
N ALA A 348 4.43 -23.35 18.14
CA ALA A 348 4.98 -24.71 18.20
C ALA A 348 3.90 -25.79 18.01
N LYS A 349 2.71 -25.64 18.62
CA LYS A 349 1.56 -26.55 18.37
C LYS A 349 1.15 -26.62 16.91
N SER A 350 1.34 -25.53 16.17
CA SER A 350 1.06 -25.44 14.74
C SER A 350 2.20 -25.99 13.88
N GLY A 351 3.29 -26.48 14.49
CA GLY A 351 4.44 -27.06 13.81
C GLY A 351 5.35 -26.04 13.14
N ILE A 352 5.35 -24.79 13.61
CA ILE A 352 6.28 -23.76 13.13
C ILE A 352 7.70 -24.12 13.56
N THR A 353 8.69 -23.92 12.68
CA THR A 353 10.09 -24.29 12.93
C THR A 353 11.02 -23.10 13.11
N ALA A 354 10.64 -21.91 12.63
CA ALA A 354 11.42 -20.69 12.82
C ALA A 354 10.55 -19.44 13.01
N ILE A 355 11.03 -18.49 13.80
CA ILE A 355 10.36 -17.22 14.13
C ILE A 355 11.27 -16.03 13.86
N VAL A 356 10.73 -14.95 13.30
CA VAL A 356 11.35 -13.62 13.29
C VAL A 356 10.47 -12.62 14.04
N GLN A 357 11.09 -11.84 14.92
CA GLN A 357 10.46 -10.75 15.67
C GLN A 357 11.51 -9.65 15.96
N PRO A 358 11.13 -8.46 16.47
CA PRO A 358 12.11 -7.45 16.84
C PRO A 358 12.93 -7.80 18.08
N GLY A 359 12.33 -8.50 19.06
CA GLY A 359 12.85 -8.57 20.43
C GLY A 359 12.66 -7.26 21.21
N GLY A 360 13.22 -7.19 22.41
CA GLY A 360 13.18 -6.02 23.30
C GLY A 360 12.16 -6.10 24.43
N SER A 361 11.58 -7.28 24.68
CA SER A 361 10.75 -7.51 25.87
C SER A 361 11.61 -7.72 27.11
N VAL A 362 11.13 -7.23 28.26
CA VAL A 362 11.71 -7.63 29.56
C VAL A 362 11.60 -9.15 29.81
N ARG A 363 10.72 -9.83 29.05
CA ARG A 363 10.50 -11.28 29.09
C ARG A 363 11.07 -12.03 27.89
N ASP A 364 11.99 -11.43 27.13
CA ASP A 364 12.60 -12.10 25.96
C ASP A 364 13.18 -13.47 26.34
N LYS A 365 13.80 -13.59 27.52
CA LYS A 365 14.34 -14.87 28.04
C LYS A 365 13.30 -15.98 28.05
N ASP A 366 12.07 -15.68 28.49
CA ASP A 366 10.98 -16.68 28.56
C ASP A 366 10.59 -17.16 27.17
N THR A 367 10.52 -16.25 26.19
CA THR A 367 10.18 -16.58 24.80
C THR A 367 11.30 -17.34 24.08
N ILE A 368 12.56 -17.01 24.37
CA ILE A 368 13.73 -17.71 23.84
C ILE A 368 13.79 -19.13 24.42
N SER A 369 13.60 -19.27 25.73
CA SER A 369 13.55 -20.60 26.38
C SER A 369 12.43 -21.46 25.81
N ALA A 370 11.23 -20.91 25.60
CA ALA A 370 10.15 -21.65 24.96
C ALA A 370 10.49 -22.08 23.52
N ALA A 371 11.13 -21.21 22.73
CA ALA A 371 11.56 -21.58 21.39
C ALA A 371 12.64 -22.68 21.40
N ASP A 372 13.59 -22.62 22.33
CA ASP A 372 14.59 -23.67 22.53
C ASP A 372 13.95 -25.00 22.96
N GLU A 373 12.95 -24.97 23.86
CA GLU A 373 12.19 -26.16 24.30
C GLU A 373 11.46 -26.85 23.15
N HIS A 374 10.98 -26.08 22.16
CA HIS A 374 10.30 -26.59 20.97
C HIS A 374 11.23 -26.78 19.76
N GLU A 375 12.54 -26.70 19.95
CA GLU A 375 13.56 -26.84 18.90
C GLU A 375 13.35 -25.88 17.71
N MET A 376 12.89 -24.66 17.98
CA MET A 376 12.64 -23.63 16.97
C MET A 376 13.85 -22.68 16.83
N ALA A 377 14.11 -22.21 15.61
CA ALA A 377 15.01 -21.07 15.42
C ALA A 377 14.29 -19.75 15.69
N MET A 378 14.94 -18.77 16.31
CA MET A 378 14.39 -17.44 16.53
C MET A 378 15.41 -16.35 16.18
N ILE A 379 14.96 -15.40 15.37
CA ILE A 379 15.73 -14.22 14.96
C ILE A 379 15.13 -12.96 15.57
N PHE A 380 16.00 -12.11 16.13
CA PHE A 380 15.71 -10.74 16.53
C PHE A 380 16.25 -9.74 15.50
N THR A 381 15.38 -8.90 14.95
CA THR A 381 15.76 -7.82 13.99
C THR A 381 16.08 -6.50 14.70
N GLY A 382 15.56 -6.28 15.91
CA GLY A 382 15.65 -4.99 16.61
C GLY A 382 14.75 -3.88 16.04
N ILE A 383 13.97 -4.16 14.99
CA ILE A 383 13.11 -3.19 14.29
C ILE A 383 11.66 -3.65 14.34
N ARG A 384 10.74 -2.75 14.69
CA ARG A 384 9.32 -3.02 14.83
C ARG A 384 8.51 -2.33 13.73
N HIS A 385 7.56 -3.04 13.12
CA HIS A 385 6.71 -2.53 12.04
C HIS A 385 5.23 -2.49 12.42
N PHE A 386 4.87 -1.65 13.39
CA PHE A 386 3.45 -1.49 13.73
C PHE A 386 2.68 -0.72 12.65
N ARG A 387 1.48 -1.23 12.31
CA ARG A 387 0.57 -0.63 11.35
C ARG A 387 -0.85 -0.64 11.90
N HIS A 388 -1.44 0.55 12.02
CA HIS A 388 -2.82 0.74 12.48
C HIS A 388 -3.70 1.23 11.33
#